data_AF-A0A7V9SHH4-F1
#
_entry.id   AF-A0A7V9SHH4-F1
#
_cell.length_a   1.000
_cell.length_b   1.000
_cell.length_c   1.000
_cell.angle_alpha   90.00
_cell.angle_beta   90.00
_cell.angle_gamma   90.00
#
_symmetry.space_group_name_H-M   'P 1'
#
loop_
_entity.id
_entity.type
_entity.pdbx_description
1 polymer ?
#
loop_
_entity_poly.entity_id
_entity_poly.type
_entity_poly.pdbx_seq_one_letter_code
_entity_poly.pdbx_strand_id
1 'polypeptide(L)'
;MAERSTVQRIGDVETMVTSFRRHLRAENKADQTVVAYTYAPLQLAEFLRDRGMPSDVASIHREHVEAFLEDLLGRRSAATANNRYRGLVAFFSWLAEEGEVASSPWPA
;
A
#
# COMPACT_ATOMS: atom_id res chain seq x y z
N MET A 1 -28.60 10.78 8.84
CA MET A 1 -27.27 11.41 8.66
C MET A 1 -26.24 10.31 8.84
N ALA A 2 -25.41 10.05 7.83
CA ALA A 2 -24.63 8.83 7.70
C ALA A 2 -23.51 8.75 8.74
N GLU A 3 -23.57 7.70 9.55
CA GLU A 3 -22.55 7.30 10.51
C GLU A 3 -21.36 6.72 9.74
N ARG A 4 -20.33 7.54 9.47
CA ARG A 4 -19.04 7.05 8.96
C ARG A 4 -18.26 6.41 10.12
N SER A 5 -18.70 5.23 10.54
CA SER A 5 -17.90 4.35 11.37
C SER A 5 -16.90 3.63 10.45
N THR A 6 -15.68 4.17 10.38
CA THR A 6 -14.53 3.50 9.75
C THR A 6 -14.10 2.35 10.66
N VAL A 7 -14.89 1.27 10.69
CA VAL A 7 -14.46 0.03 11.32
C VAL A 7 -13.30 -0.48 10.48
N GLN A 8 -12.10 -0.38 11.03
CA GLN A 8 -10.88 -0.88 10.42
C GLN A 8 -11.03 -2.39 10.25
N ARG A 9 -11.32 -2.82 9.02
CA ARG A 9 -11.45 -4.24 8.66
C ARG A 9 -10.06 -4.86 8.62
N ILE A 10 -9.98 -6.16 8.90
CA ILE A 10 -8.72 -6.90 8.92
C ILE A 10 -7.96 -6.69 7.60
N GLY A 11 -8.65 -6.75 6.45
CA GLY A 11 -8.08 -6.53 5.13
C GLY A 11 -7.86 -5.07 4.71
N ASP A 12 -8.05 -4.09 5.58
CA ASP A 12 -7.77 -2.70 5.22
C ASP A 12 -6.24 -2.45 5.09
N VAL A 13 -5.83 -1.63 4.12
CA VAL A 13 -4.41 -1.33 3.87
C VAL A 13 -3.69 -0.90 5.15
N GLU A 14 -4.27 -0.03 5.98
CA GLU A 14 -3.61 0.46 7.20
C GLU A 14 -3.37 -0.67 8.23
N THR A 15 -4.31 -1.61 8.32
CA THR A 15 -4.15 -2.82 9.16
C THR A 15 -3.00 -3.66 8.65
N MET A 16 -2.97 -3.88 7.33
CA MET A 16 -1.94 -4.66 6.67
C MET A 16 -0.56 -4.02 6.76
N VAL A 17 -0.44 -2.68 6.74
CA VAL A 17 0.82 -1.97 6.98
C VAL A 17 1.39 -2.29 8.36
N THR A 18 0.54 -2.46 9.38
CA THR A 18 1.01 -2.82 10.73
C THR A 18 1.66 -4.20 10.75
N SER A 19 1.07 -5.18 10.07
CA SER A 19 1.62 -6.52 9.90
C SER A 19 2.87 -6.52 9.02
N PHE A 20 2.85 -5.79 7.90
CA PHE A 20 4.00 -5.64 7.01
C PHE A 20 5.21 -5.03 7.73
N ARG A 21 4.99 -4.03 8.58
CA ARG A 21 6.06 -3.45 9.42
C ARG A 21 6.70 -4.49 10.34
N ARG A 22 5.91 -5.42 10.87
CA ARG A 22 6.43 -6.54 11.70
C ARG A 22 7.27 -7.48 10.84
N HIS A 23 6.79 -7.83 9.65
CA HIS A 23 7.53 -8.64 8.68
C HIS A 23 8.89 -8.01 8.32
N LEU A 24 8.93 -6.74 7.91
CA LEU A 24 10.18 -6.05 7.55
C LEU A 24 11.19 -6.00 8.70
N ARG A 25 10.71 -5.85 9.94
CA ARG A 25 11.59 -5.90 11.12
C ARG A 25 12.11 -7.31 11.40
N ALA A 26 11.30 -8.34 11.19
CA ALA A 26 11.73 -9.73 11.30
C ALA A 26 12.79 -10.10 10.25
N GLU A 27 12.73 -9.49 9.06
CA GLU A 27 13.77 -9.58 8.03
C GLU A 27 15.04 -8.75 8.33
N ASN A 28 15.14 -8.11 9.50
CA ASN A 28 16.25 -7.25 9.89
C ASN A 28 16.51 -6.09 8.90
N LYS A 29 15.46 -5.51 8.29
CA LYS A 29 15.60 -4.29 7.49
C LYS A 29 15.96 -3.11 8.39
N ALA A 30 16.80 -2.21 7.89
CA ALA A 30 17.11 -0.96 8.56
C ALA A 30 15.83 -0.12 8.78
N ASP A 31 15.76 0.63 9.89
CA ASP A 31 14.60 1.44 10.26
C ASP A 31 14.15 2.39 9.14
N GLN A 32 15.10 3.00 8.45
CA GLN A 32 14.81 3.89 7.32
C GLN A 32 14.14 3.14 6.16
N THR A 33 14.54 1.89 5.90
CA THR A 33 13.90 1.03 4.90
C THR A 33 12.49 0.66 5.33
N VAL A 34 12.29 0.31 6.60
CA VAL A 34 10.96 0.02 7.16
C VAL A 34 10.02 1.22 6.98
N VAL A 35 10.50 2.43 7.29
CA VAL A 35 9.73 3.67 7.09
C VAL A 35 9.44 3.89 5.60
N ALA A 36 10.45 3.79 4.74
CA ALA A 36 10.27 4.02 3.30
C ALA A 36 9.24 3.04 2.69
N TYR A 37 9.28 1.77 3.09
CA TYR A 37 8.42 0.73 2.54
C TYR A 37 6.99 0.80 3.09
N THR A 38 6.80 1.26 4.32
CA THR A 38 5.45 1.45 4.90
C THR A 38 4.82 2.78 4.51
N TYR A 39 5.60 3.81 4.19
CA TYR A 39 5.09 5.12 3.78
C TYR A 39 4.38 5.10 2.41
N ALA A 40 4.75 4.18 1.53
CA ALA A 40 4.12 4.03 0.23
C ALA A 40 2.67 3.50 0.31
N PRO A 41 2.37 2.36 0.96
CA PRO A 41 1.00 1.87 1.11
C PRO A 41 0.11 2.79 1.96
N LEU A 42 0.65 3.52 2.95
CA LEU A 42 -0.14 4.51 3.70
C LEU A 42 -0.63 5.67 2.82
N GLN A 43 0.23 6.21 1.95
CA GLN A 43 -0.19 7.23 0.98
C GLN A 43 -1.17 6.68 -0.06
N LEU A 44 -1.03 5.41 -0.44
CA LEU A 44 -2.01 4.75 -1.30
C LEU A 44 -3.37 4.68 -0.60
N ALA A 45 -3.43 4.26 0.68
CA ALA A 45 -4.66 4.21 1.45
C ALA A 45 -5.36 5.58 1.52
N GLU A 46 -4.60 6.65 1.80
CA GLU A 46 -5.09 8.03 1.79
C GLU A 46 -5.65 8.43 0.41
N PHE A 47 -4.89 8.17 -0.66
CA PHE A 47 -5.32 8.43 -2.03
C PHE A 47 -6.63 7.73 -2.38
N LEU A 48 -6.76 6.45 -2.02
CA LEU A 48 -7.95 5.64 -2.31
C LEU A 48 -9.16 6.16 -1.56
N ARG A 49 -8.99 6.46 -0.26
CA ARG A 49 -10.02 7.01 0.60
C ARG A 49 -10.52 8.36 0.07
N ASP A 50 -9.62 9.25 -0.33
CA ASP A 50 -9.97 10.58 -0.83
C ASP A 50 -10.73 10.53 -2.16
N ARG A 51 -10.50 9.49 -2.97
CA ARG A 51 -11.19 9.26 -4.25
C ARG A 51 -12.39 8.33 -4.16
N GLY A 52 -12.75 7.85 -2.96
CA GLY A 52 -13.84 6.90 -2.78
C GLY A 52 -13.58 5.54 -3.41
N MET A 53 -12.32 5.18 -3.64
CA MET A 53 -11.89 3.88 -4.15
C MET A 53 -11.78 2.85 -3.01
N PRO A 54 -11.78 1.54 -3.32
CA PRO A 54 -11.64 0.50 -2.30
C PRO A 54 -10.32 0.58 -1.54
N SER A 55 -10.37 0.50 -0.21
CA SER A 55 -9.19 0.45 0.68
C SER A 55 -8.90 -0.97 1.23
N ASP A 56 -9.75 -1.93 0.90
CA ASP A 56 -9.54 -3.34 1.21
C ASP A 56 -8.51 -3.93 0.24
N VAL A 57 -7.44 -4.53 0.74
CA VAL A 57 -6.34 -5.04 -0.08
C VAL A 57 -6.79 -6.06 -1.11
N ALA A 58 -7.81 -6.88 -0.81
CA ALA A 58 -8.36 -7.86 -1.74
C ALA A 58 -9.15 -7.22 -2.89
N SER A 59 -9.54 -5.95 -2.73
CA SER A 59 -10.26 -5.15 -3.73
C SER A 59 -9.37 -4.13 -4.45
N ILE A 60 -8.07 -4.06 -4.12
CA ILE A 60 -7.14 -3.16 -4.81
C ILE A 60 -6.54 -3.87 -6.03
N HIS A 61 -7.02 -3.45 -7.19
CA HIS A 61 -6.48 -3.86 -8.49
C HIS A 61 -5.38 -2.91 -9.03
N ARG A 62 -4.75 -3.32 -10.14
CA ARG A 62 -3.64 -2.62 -10.78
C ARG A 62 -3.98 -1.18 -11.15
N GLU A 63 -5.18 -0.94 -11.67
CA GLU A 63 -5.65 0.39 -12.08
C GLU A 63 -5.66 1.41 -10.94
N HIS A 64 -5.92 0.98 -9.70
CA HIS A 64 -5.87 1.86 -8.54
C HIS A 64 -4.44 2.28 -8.20
N VAL A 65 -3.50 1.34 -8.34
CA VAL A 65 -2.08 1.57 -8.10
C VAL A 65 -1.50 2.47 -9.19
N GLU A 66 -1.86 2.24 -10.45
CA GLU A 66 -1.47 3.10 -11.58
C GLU A 66 -2.00 4.52 -11.42
N ALA A 67 -3.28 4.68 -11.04
CA ALA A 67 -3.86 6.00 -10.77
C ALA A 67 -3.13 6.74 -9.65
N PHE A 68 -2.72 6.03 -8.58
CA PHE A 68 -1.90 6.61 -7.51
C PHE A 68 -0.52 7.05 -8.01
N LEU A 69 0.14 6.24 -8.83
CA LEU A 69 1.47 6.54 -9.36
C LEU A 69 1.44 7.72 -10.34
N GLU A 70 0.42 7.80 -11.20
CA GLU A 70 0.18 8.93 -12.10
C GLU A 70 0.03 10.24 -11.29
N ASP A 71 -0.83 10.22 -10.28
CA ASP A 71 -1.05 11.37 -9.39
C ASP A 71 0.21 11.75 -8.62
N LEU A 72 1.00 10.77 -8.17
CA LEU A 72 2.28 11.01 -7.50
C LEU A 72 3.32 11.64 -8.43
N LEU A 73 3.42 11.18 -9.67
CA LEU A 73 4.32 11.72 -10.70
C LEU A 73 3.95 13.15 -11.09
N GLY A 74 2.66 13.50 -11.07
CA GLY A 74 2.21 14.88 -11.27
C GLY A 74 2.62 15.85 -10.14
N ARG A 75 2.94 15.33 -8.95
CA ARG A 75 3.15 16.13 -7.72
C ARG A 75 4.56 16.06 -7.15
N ARG A 76 5.37 15.07 -7.54
CA ARG A 76 6.69 14.77 -6.94
C ARG A 76 7.74 14.41 -7.99
N SER A 77 9.00 14.42 -7.59
CA SER A 77 10.11 14.01 -8.46
C SER A 77 10.03 12.53 -8.84
N ALA A 78 10.55 12.18 -10.02
CA ALA A 78 10.65 10.79 -10.49
C ALA A 78 11.38 9.87 -9.49
N ALA A 79 12.42 10.36 -8.83
CA ALA A 79 13.13 9.61 -7.78
C ALA A 79 12.21 9.28 -6.59
N THR A 80 11.37 10.24 -6.18
CA THR A 80 10.39 10.02 -5.11
C THR A 80 9.36 9.00 -5.55
N ALA A 81 8.80 9.15 -6.75
CA ALA A 81 7.81 8.22 -7.30
C ALA A 81 8.37 6.78 -7.40
N ASN A 82 9.59 6.61 -7.90
CA ASN A 82 10.28 5.32 -7.95
C ASN A 82 10.47 4.70 -6.56
N ASN A 83 10.79 5.50 -5.54
CA ASN A 83 10.89 5.00 -4.16
C ASN A 83 9.53 4.50 -3.64
N ARG A 84 8.42 5.16 -3.99
CA ARG A 84 7.06 4.72 -3.57
C ARG A 84 6.65 3.48 -4.33
N TYR A 85 6.92 3.43 -5.63
CA TYR A 85 6.72 2.26 -6.46
C TYR A 85 7.38 1.01 -5.85
N ARG A 86 8.66 1.09 -5.47
CA ARG A 86 9.37 -0.03 -4.83
C ARG A 86 8.74 -0.47 -3.51
N GLY A 87 8.27 0.48 -2.69
CA GLY A 87 7.54 0.17 -1.46
C GLY A 87 6.21 -0.55 -1.72
N LEU A 88 5.48 -0.15 -2.77
CA LEU A 88 4.24 -0.81 -3.17
C LEU A 88 4.47 -2.20 -3.73
N VAL A 89 5.50 -2.40 -4.57
CA VAL A 89 5.88 -3.73 -5.07
C VAL A 89 6.17 -4.66 -3.88
N ALA A 90 7.02 -4.23 -2.95
CA ALA A 90 7.35 -5.03 -1.77
C ALA A 90 6.12 -5.36 -0.91
N PHE A 91 5.22 -4.39 -0.71
CA PHE A 91 4.01 -4.59 0.06
C PHE A 91 3.04 -5.58 -0.60
N PHE A 92 2.75 -5.43 -1.89
CA PHE A 92 1.82 -6.33 -2.60
C PHE A 92 2.39 -7.72 -2.84
N SER A 93 3.70 -7.86 -3.02
CA SER A 93 4.34 -9.18 -3.04
C SER A 93 4.21 -9.89 -1.70
N TRP A 94 4.48 -9.19 -0.59
CA TRP A 94 4.28 -9.74 0.75
C TRP A 94 2.81 -10.12 1.01
N LEU A 95 1.84 -9.29 0.62
CA LEU A 95 0.42 -9.63 0.73
C LEU A 95 0.05 -10.90 -0.05
N ALA A 96 0.63 -11.11 -1.23
CA ALA A 96 0.39 -12.31 -2.02
C ALA A 96 1.01 -13.55 -1.35
N GLU A 97 2.17 -13.41 -0.73
CA GLU A 97 2.82 -14.47 0.06
C GLU A 97 2.01 -14.87 1.30
N GLU A 98 1.40 -13.90 1.98
CA GLU A 98 0.52 -14.14 3.14
C GLU A 98 -0.89 -14.64 2.73
N GLY A 99 -1.23 -14.62 1.43
CA GLY A 99 -2.54 -15.03 0.93
C GLY A 99 -3.66 -14.01 1.12
N GLU A 100 -3.32 -12.77 1.46
CA GLU A 100 -4.27 -11.66 1.66
C GLU A 100 -4.79 -11.09 0.32
N VAL A 101 -4.02 -11.30 -0.76
CA VAL A 101 -4.45 -11.00 -2.14
C VAL A 101 -4.22 -12.21 -3.04
N ALA A 102 -5.10 -12.42 -4.02
CA ALA A 102 -4.99 -13.56 -4.95
C ALA A 102 -3.74 -13.47 -5.84
N SER A 103 -3.31 -12.25 -6.18
CA SER A 103 -2.08 -12.00 -6.92
C SER A 103 -1.60 -10.57 -6.70
N SER A 104 -0.27 -10.38 -6.75
CA SER A 104 0.31 -9.03 -6.79
C SER A 104 -0.12 -8.32 -8.07
N PRO A 105 -0.43 -7.01 -8.03
CA PRO A 105 -0.68 -6.21 -9.24
C PRO A 105 0.50 -6.19 -10.21
N TRP A 106 1.70 -6.57 -9.77
CA TRP A 106 2.93 -6.60 -10.57
C TRP A 106 3.31 -8.05 -10.91
N PRO A 107 3.70 -8.35 -12.16
CA PRO A 107 4.30 -9.65 -12.47
C PRO A 107 5.66 -9.79 -11.74
N ALA A 108 5.94 -11.01 -11.28
CA ALA A 108 7.22 -11.41 -10.70
C ALA A 108 8.39 -11.23 -11.67
#